data_AF-A0A6J7K9D2-F1
#
_entry.id   AF-A0A6J7K9D2-F1
#
_cell.length_a   1.000
_cell.length_b   1.000
_cell.length_c   1.000
_cell.angle_alpha   90.00
_cell.angle_beta   90.00
_cell.angle_gamma   90.00
#
_symmetry.space_group_name_H-M   'P 1'
#
loop_
_entity.id
_entity.type
_entity.pdbx_description
1 polymer ?
#
loop_
_entity_poly.entity_id
_entity_poly.type
_entity_poly.pdbx_seq_one_letter_code
_entity_poly.pdbx_strand_id
1 'polypeptide(L)' 'MADDGRQPVCKQRPDQWSSDADAPARQDAAAACGFCPAQPACLSYALAQREPAGVWGGRDLTPTSKRKEKAA' A
#
# COMPACT_ATOMS: atom_id res chain seq x y z
N MET A 1 11.21 24.62 9.56
CA MET A 1 10.87 23.61 8.53
C MET A 1 10.22 22.45 9.26
N ALA A 2 8.89 22.31 9.16
CA ALA A 2 8.13 21.41 10.02
C ALA A 2 8.16 19.98 9.47
N ASP A 3 9.11 19.18 9.96
CA ASP A 3 8.93 17.73 10.08
C ASP A 3 8.37 17.52 11.50
N ASP A 4 7.04 17.44 11.62
CA ASP A 4 6.29 17.35 12.89
C ASP A 4 6.51 16.00 13.63
N GLY A 5 7.45 15.16 13.19
CA GLY A 5 7.58 13.78 13.70
C GLY A 5 6.32 12.93 13.47
N ARG A 6 5.34 13.43 12.71
CA ARG A 6 4.11 12.69 12.37
C ARG A 6 4.46 11.58 11.39
N GLN A 7 4.62 10.39 11.94
CA GLN A 7 4.92 9.20 11.17
C GLN A 7 3.80 8.94 10.14
N PRO A 8 4.12 8.67 8.85
CA PRO A 8 3.10 8.41 7.85
C PRO A 8 2.30 7.15 8.21
N VAL A 9 1.02 7.10 7.83
CA VAL A 9 0.10 6.02 8.23
C VAL A 9 0.61 4.63 7.81
N CYS A 10 1.29 4.52 6.67
CA CYS A 10 1.91 3.29 6.20
C CYS A 10 3.04 2.76 7.09
N LYS A 11 3.70 3.65 7.85
CA LYS A 11 4.72 3.29 8.84
C LYS A 11 4.11 2.99 10.20
N GLN A 12 2.88 3.44 10.48
CA GLN A 12 2.20 3.18 11.75
C GLN A 12 1.58 1.77 11.81
N ARG A 13 1.14 1.23 10.67
CA ARG A 13 0.54 -0.11 10.59
C ARG A 13 1.08 -0.91 9.38
N PRO A 14 2.41 -1.18 9.31
CA PRO A 14 3.08 -1.71 8.11
C PRO A 14 2.48 -3.03 7.60
N ASP A 15 1.90 -3.82 8.50
CA ASP A 15 1.31 -5.12 8.21
C ASP A 15 0.25 -5.01 7.10
N GLN A 16 -0.60 -3.97 7.11
CA GLN A 16 -1.68 -3.80 6.12
C GLN A 16 -1.23 -3.23 4.77
N TRP A 17 -0.04 -2.61 4.72
CA TRP A 17 0.53 -2.09 3.46
C TRP A 17 1.39 -3.15 2.75
N SER A 18 1.72 -4.23 3.45
CA SER A 18 2.49 -5.34 2.91
C SER A 18 1.69 -6.15 1.89
N SER A 19 2.39 -6.84 0.99
CA SER A 19 1.79 -7.75 0.01
C SER A 19 1.15 -8.99 0.65
N ASP A 20 1.60 -9.34 1.86
CA ASP A 20 1.14 -10.48 2.65
C ASP A 20 -0.24 -10.23 3.28
N ALA A 21 -0.62 -8.96 3.48
CA ALA A 21 -1.96 -8.63 3.96
C ALA A 21 -3.07 -9.07 3.01
N ASP A 22 -4.19 -9.46 3.63
CA ASP A 22 -5.42 -9.77 2.91
C ASP A 22 -5.89 -8.59 2.05
N ALA A 23 -6.52 -8.91 0.92
CA ALA A 23 -7.08 -7.93 0.00
C ALA A 23 -7.89 -6.80 0.69
N PRO A 24 -8.85 -7.07 1.60
CA PRO A 24 -9.58 -6.00 2.30
C PRO A 24 -8.69 -5.10 3.16
N ALA A 25 -7.66 -5.65 3.82
CA ALA A 25 -6.72 -4.87 4.62
C ALA A 25 -5.88 -3.94 3.75
N ARG A 26 -5.44 -4.42 2.57
CA ARG A 26 -4.73 -3.59 1.59
C ARG A 26 -5.62 -2.50 0.99
N GLN A 27 -6.90 -2.80 0.77
CA GLN A 27 -7.88 -1.81 0.31
C GLN A 27 -8.12 -0.70 1.36
N ASP A 28 -8.23 -1.06 2.63
CA ASP A 28 -8.33 -0.10 3.74
C ASP A 28 -7.06 0.75 3.86
N ALA A 29 -5.89 0.12 3.77
CA ALA A 29 -4.59 0.80 3.76
C ALA A 29 -4.47 1.79 2.58
N ALA A 30 -4.96 1.42 1.41
CA ALA A 30 -4.99 2.30 0.24
C ALA A 30 -5.90 3.52 0.47
N ALA A 31 -7.07 3.33 1.07
CA ALA A 31 -7.97 4.43 1.44
C ALA A 31 -7.36 5.34 2.52
N ALA A 32 -6.67 4.76 3.51
CA ALA A 32 -6.00 5.49 4.58
C ALA A 32 -4.87 6.42 4.07
N CYS A 33 -4.31 6.17 2.88
CA CYS A 33 -3.35 7.06 2.24
C CYS A 33 -3.94 8.42 1.80
N GLY A 34 -5.26 8.64 1.86
CA GLY A 34 -5.92 9.87 1.39
C GLY A 34 -5.41 11.18 2.03
N PHE A 35 -4.86 11.11 3.23
CA PHE A 35 -4.35 12.28 3.97
C PHE A 35 -2.81 12.39 3.94
N CYS A 36 -2.11 11.48 3.25
CA CYS A 36 -0.65 11.48 3.23
C CYS A 36 -0.12 12.45 2.16
N PRO A 37 0.66 13.48 2.52
CA PRO A 37 1.21 14.43 1.55
C PRO A 37 2.19 13.79 0.56
N ALA A 38 2.79 12.66 0.92
CA ALA A 38 3.72 11.91 0.07
C ALA A 38 3.02 10.99 -0.95
N GLN A 39 1.68 10.97 -1.02
CA GLN A 39 0.92 10.10 -1.93
C GLN A 39 1.43 10.14 -3.39
N PRO A 40 1.59 11.30 -4.06
CA PRO A 40 2.03 11.34 -5.46
C PRO A 40 3.49 10.88 -5.63
N ALA A 41 4.38 11.25 -4.70
CA ALA A 41 5.79 10.83 -4.75
C ALA A 41 5.94 9.32 -4.52
N CYS A 42 5.19 8.78 -3.56
CA CYS A 42 5.17 7.35 -3.24
C CYS A 42 4.64 6.51 -4.41
N LEU A 43 3.55 6.96 -5.06
CA LEU A 43 3.02 6.27 -6.24
C LEU A 43 4.01 6.32 -7.41
N SER A 44 4.61 7.48 -7.67
CA SER A 44 5.61 7.63 -8.73
C SER A 44 6.81 6.70 -8.53
N TYR A 45 7.31 6.61 -7.29
CA TYR A 45 8.39 5.69 -6.95
C TYR A 45 8.01 4.23 -7.23
N ALA A 46 6.85 3.78 -6.76
CA ALA A 46 6.40 2.39 -6.95
C ALA A 46 6.27 2.02 -8.43
N LEU A 47 5.78 2.94 -9.26
CA LEU A 47 5.68 2.74 -10.71
C LEU A 47 7.06 2.73 -11.38
N ALA A 48 7.96 3.62 -10.96
CA ALA A 48 9.32 3.70 -11.50
C ALA A 48 10.14 2.43 -11.17
N GLN A 49 10.00 1.90 -9.96
CA GLN A 49 10.66 0.68 -9.52
C GLN A 49 9.93 -0.60 -9.93
N ARG A 50 8.71 -0.49 -10.48
CA ARG A 50 7.82 -1.62 -10.78
C ARG A 50 7.66 -2.55 -9.58
N GLU A 51 7.34 -1.94 -8.43
CA GLU A 51 7.12 -2.67 -7.18
C GLU A 51 6.09 -3.79 -7.43
N PRO A 52 6.42 -5.06 -7.08
CA PRO A 52 5.67 -6.21 -7.56
C PRO A 52 4.32 -6.42 -6.86
N ALA A 53 4.16 -5.93 -5.63
CA ALA A 53 2.92 -6.06 -4.86
C ALA A 53 2.88 -5.07 -3.66
N GLY A 54 1.74 -5.01 -2.98
CA GLY A 54 1.52 -4.16 -1.81
C GLY A 54 0.82 -2.85 -2.13
N VAL A 55 0.66 -2.01 -1.11
CA VAL A 55 -0.08 -0.74 -1.19
C VAL A 55 0.89 0.44 -1.30
N TRP A 56 0.76 1.20 -2.38
CA TRP A 56 1.64 2.32 -2.70
C TRP A 56 0.85 3.55 -3.10
N GLY A 57 1.09 4.69 -2.44
CA GLY A 57 0.48 5.97 -2.79
C GLY A 57 -1.05 5.92 -2.96
N GLY A 58 -1.74 5.14 -2.13
CA GLY A 58 -3.19 4.95 -2.19
C GLY A 58 -3.69 3.97 -3.25
N ARG A 59 -2.83 3.12 -3.79
CA ARG A 59 -3.21 2.05 -4.73
C ARG A 59 -2.68 0.70 -4.28
N ASP A 60 -3.53 -0.33 -4.33
CA ASP A 60 -3.09 -1.74 -4.25
C ASP A 60 -2.50 -2.12 -5.62
N LEU A 61 -1.20 -2.38 -5.65
CA LEU A 61 -0.48 -2.87 -6.84
C LEU A 61 -0.42 -4.40 -6.89
N THR A 62 -0.92 -5.08 -5.85
CA THR A 62 -0.88 -6.54 -5.81
C THR A 62 -1.68 -7.12 -6.97
N PRO A 63 -1.05 -7.92 -7.85
CA PRO A 63 -1.78 -8.57 -8.92
C PRO A 63 -2.87 -9.46 -8.31
N THR A 64 -4.12 -9.22 -8.73
CA THR A 64 -5.23 -10.09 -8.35
C THR A 64 -5.09 -11.39 -9.13
N SER A 65 -4.39 -12.36 -8.56
CA SER A 65 -4.32 -13.74 -9.04
C SER A 65 -5.69 -14.39 -8.91
N LYS A 66 -6.66 -14.03 -9.76
CA LYS A 66 -7.87 -14.84 -9.97
C LYS A 66 -7.49 -16.10 -10.76
N ARG A 67 -6.77 -17.03 -10.14
CA ARG A 67 -6.80 -18.44 -10.52
C ARG A 67 -6.54 -19.32 -9.30
N LYS A 68 -7.65 -19.83 -8.75
CA LYS A 68 -7.85 -21.15 -8.14
C LYS A 68 -6.63 -21.84 -7.51
N GLU A 69 -6.68 -22.05 -6.21
CA GLU A 69 -6.58 -23.41 -5.65
C GLU A 69 -7.70 -23.58 -4.62
N LYS A 70 -8.72 -24.36 -5.01
CA LYS A 70 -9.58 -25.03 -4.03
C LYS A 70 -8.66 -26.00 -3.30
N ALA A 71 -8.32 -25.71 -2.05
CA ALA A 71 -7.74 -26.71 -1.16
C ALA A 71 -8.77 -27.84 -0.98
N ALA A 72 -8.25 -29.06 -1.09
CA ALA A 72 -8.95 -30.33 -1.13
C ALA A 72 -9.67 -30.69 0.18
#